data_AF-A0A8T0Y2K3-F1
#
_entry.id   AF-A0A8T0Y2K3-F1
#
_cell.length_a   1.000
_cell.length_b   1.000
_cell.length_c   1.000
_cell.angle_alpha   90.00
_cell.angle_beta   90.00
_cell.angle_gamma   90.00
#
_symmetry.space_group_name_H-M   'P 1'
#
loop_
_entity.id
_entity.type
_entity.pdbx_description
1 polymer ?
#
loop_
_entity_poly.entity_id
_entity_poly.type
_entity_poly.pdbx_seq_one_letter_code
_entity_poly.pdbx_strand_id
1 'polypeptide(L)'
;MEALVFADCDELPTWNETTQAYENVGSQLGCQPMADSPATVGHITIKEYTEQYFGFEHDDITRYFFVVIGCIILFRILGLIALRYINHQKR
;
A
#
# COMPACT_ATOMS: atom_id res chain seq x y z
N MET A 1 10.84 -2.86 -2.08
CA MET A 1 9.52 -2.21 -2.15
C MET A 1 8.52 -3.25 -2.64
N GLU A 2 8.56 -4.45 -2.04
CA GLU A 2 7.96 -5.65 -2.63
C GLU A 2 6.50 -5.85 -2.22
N ALA A 3 6.08 -5.24 -1.10
CA ALA A 3 4.74 -5.43 -0.55
C ALA A 3 3.62 -4.84 -1.43
N LEU A 4 3.93 -3.82 -2.23
CA LEU A 4 2.96 -3.15 -3.11
C LEU A 4 2.45 -4.06 -4.23
N VAL A 5 3.27 -4.99 -4.70
CA VAL A 5 2.93 -5.89 -5.82
C VAL A 5 1.82 -6.88 -5.42
N PHE A 6 1.65 -7.15 -4.12
CA PHE A 6 0.55 -7.99 -3.62
C PHE A 6 -0.79 -7.27 -3.63
N ALA A 7 -0.78 -5.93 -3.55
CA ALA A 7 -1.99 -5.11 -3.58
C ALA A 7 -2.33 -4.60 -5.00
N ASP A 8 -1.54 -4.98 -6.02
CA ASP A 8 -1.71 -4.54 -7.40
C ASP A 8 -2.52 -5.57 -8.21
N CYS A 9 -3.67 -5.14 -8.71
CA CYS A 9 -4.54 -5.90 -9.59
C CYS A 9 -5.53 -4.96 -10.29
N ASP A 10 -5.42 -4.81 -11.62
CA ASP A 10 -6.25 -3.88 -12.39
C ASP A 10 -7.72 -4.35 -12.47
N GLU A 11 -7.94 -5.65 -12.60
CA GLU A 11 -9.26 -6.29 -12.63
C GLU A 11 -9.26 -7.51 -11.71
N LEU A 12 -10.12 -7.48 -10.68
CA LEU A 12 -10.25 -8.57 -9.73
C LEU A 12 -10.90 -9.79 -10.41
N PRO A 13 -10.30 -11.00 -10.30
CA PRO A 13 -10.90 -12.19 -10.84
C PRO A 13 -12.17 -12.56 -10.07
N THR A 14 -13.14 -13.13 -10.78
CA THR A 14 -14.42 -13.55 -10.16
C THR A 14 -14.45 -15.06 -9.96
N TRP A 15 -14.94 -15.49 -8.81
CA TRP A 15 -15.16 -16.90 -8.53
C TRP A 15 -16.38 -17.44 -9.28
N ASN A 16 -16.20 -18.47 -10.10
CA ASN A 16 -17.30 -19.17 -10.76
C ASN A 16 -17.59 -20.49 -10.03
N GLU A 17 -18.76 -20.57 -9.39
CA GLU A 17 -19.20 -21.76 -8.64
C GLU A 17 -19.41 -23.00 -9.52
N THR A 18 -19.72 -22.83 -10.81
CA THR A 18 -20.01 -23.93 -11.73
C THR A 18 -18.74 -24.63 -12.20
N THR A 19 -17.68 -23.87 -12.46
CA THR A 19 -16.38 -24.39 -12.92
C THR A 19 -15.39 -24.61 -11.78
N GLN A 20 -15.74 -24.18 -10.56
CA GLN A 20 -14.88 -24.25 -9.36
C GLN A 20 -13.52 -23.59 -9.60
N ALA A 21 -13.51 -22.48 -10.36
CA ALA A 21 -12.30 -21.77 -10.76
C ALA A 21 -12.53 -20.26 -10.80
N TYR A 22 -11.43 -19.51 -10.68
CA TYR A 22 -11.41 -18.07 -10.91
C TYR A 22 -11.35 -17.78 -12.41
N GLU A 23 -12.24 -16.91 -12.87
CA GLU A 23 -12.25 -16.38 -14.23
C GLU A 23 -11.63 -14.99 -14.27
N ASN A 24 -11.00 -14.64 -15.39
CA ASN A 24 -10.29 -13.36 -15.61
C ASN A 24 -9.10 -13.13 -14.66
N VAL A 25 -8.33 -14.17 -14.35
CA VAL A 25 -7.10 -14.03 -13.54
C VAL A 25 -6.04 -13.27 -14.33
N GLY A 26 -5.75 -12.05 -13.90
CA GLY A 26 -4.65 -11.24 -14.42
C GLY A 26 -3.27 -11.83 -14.08
N SER A 27 -2.24 -11.45 -14.84
CA SER A 27 -0.86 -11.90 -14.61
C SER A 27 -0.18 -11.25 -13.39
N GLN A 28 -0.82 -10.26 -12.77
CA GLN A 28 -0.31 -9.58 -11.57
C GLN A 28 -0.42 -10.51 -10.35
N LEU A 29 0.54 -10.38 -9.43
CA LEU A 29 0.61 -11.25 -8.25
C LEU A 29 -0.58 -11.03 -7.30
N GLY A 30 -1.11 -9.80 -7.19
CA GLY A 30 -2.30 -9.50 -6.40
C GLY A 30 -3.59 -10.10 -6.95
N CYS A 31 -3.67 -10.32 -8.28
CA CYS A 31 -4.82 -10.98 -8.94
C CYS A 31 -4.80 -12.50 -8.78
N GLN A 32 -3.68 -13.10 -8.35
CA GLN A 32 -3.61 -14.54 -8.22
C GLN A 32 -4.45 -15.00 -7.02
N PRO A 33 -5.24 -16.08 -7.16
CA PRO A 33 -5.94 -16.67 -6.03
C PRO A 33 -4.96 -17.15 -4.98
N MET A 34 -5.31 -16.95 -3.70
CA MET A 34 -4.44 -17.31 -2.60
C MET A 34 -4.36 -18.84 -2.46
N ALA A 35 -3.17 -19.40 -2.63
CA ALA A 35 -2.91 -20.81 -2.39
C ALA A 35 -2.92 -21.11 -0.89
N ASP A 36 -3.46 -22.28 -0.51
CA ASP A 36 -3.44 -22.79 0.87
C ASP A 36 -4.05 -21.83 1.92
N SER A 37 -5.10 -21.08 1.56
CA SER A 37 -5.80 -20.23 2.51
C SER A 37 -6.53 -21.06 3.59
N PRO A 38 -6.59 -20.60 4.85
CA PRO A 38 -7.36 -21.27 5.89
C PRO A 38 -8.84 -21.34 5.48
N ALA A 39 -9.52 -22.47 5.77
CA ALA A 39 -10.93 -22.67 5.42
C ALA A 39 -11.89 -21.58 5.97
N THR A 40 -11.46 -20.82 6.99
CA THR A 40 -12.19 -19.70 7.57
C THR A 40 -12.20 -18.45 6.69
N VAL A 41 -11.29 -18.33 5.73
CA VAL A 41 -11.09 -17.14 4.90
C VAL A 41 -11.74 -17.30 3.51
N GLY A 42 -11.97 -18.54 3.05
CA GLY A 42 -12.71 -18.82 1.83
C GLY A 42 -11.97 -18.46 0.53
N HIS A 43 -12.73 -18.34 -0.56
CA HIS A 43 -12.25 -17.95 -1.89
C HIS A 43 -11.91 -16.46 -1.92
N ILE A 44 -10.64 -16.11 -1.68
CA ILE A 44 -10.15 -14.73 -1.77
C ILE A 44 -8.85 -14.62 -2.59
N THR A 45 -8.63 -13.44 -3.16
CA THR A 45 -7.37 -13.09 -3.85
C THR A 45 -6.30 -12.60 -2.88
N ILE A 46 -5.04 -12.60 -3.32
CA ILE A 46 -3.92 -12.08 -2.52
C ILE A 46 -4.11 -10.59 -2.20
N LYS A 47 -4.60 -9.80 -3.16
CA LYS A 47 -4.95 -8.39 -2.96
C LYS A 47 -5.98 -8.21 -1.85
N GLU A 48 -7.11 -8.90 -1.94
CA GLU A 48 -8.19 -8.80 -0.95
C GLU A 48 -7.74 -9.22 0.45
N TYR A 49 -6.90 -10.25 0.55
CA TYR A 49 -6.32 -10.64 1.84
C TYR A 49 -5.50 -9.50 2.46
N THR A 50 -4.62 -8.89 1.65
CA THR A 50 -3.75 -7.80 2.12
C THR A 50 -4.52 -6.52 2.45
N GLU A 51 -5.60 -6.24 1.73
CA GLU A 51 -6.48 -5.11 2.03
C GLU A 51 -7.25 -5.35 3.34
N GLN A 52 -7.90 -6.51 3.50
CA GLN A 52 -8.76 -6.78 4.67
C GLN A 52 -7.98 -6.99 5.97
N TYR A 53 -6.86 -7.72 5.93
CA TYR A 53 -6.13 -8.09 7.15
C TYR A 53 -5.01 -7.12 7.50
N PHE A 54 -4.41 -6.47 6.52
CA PHE A 54 -3.28 -5.57 6.72
C PHE A 54 -3.62 -4.11 6.44
N GLY A 55 -4.82 -3.80 5.94
CA GLY A 55 -5.24 -2.43 5.65
C GLY A 55 -4.38 -1.77 4.58
N PHE A 56 -3.77 -2.57 3.69
CA PHE A 56 -2.99 -2.05 2.56
C PHE A 56 -3.93 -1.52 1.47
N GLU A 57 -4.66 -0.45 1.76
CA GLU A 57 -5.44 0.27 0.76
C GLU A 57 -4.46 1.01 -0.15
N HIS A 58 -4.42 0.63 -1.43
CA HIS A 58 -3.46 1.16 -2.41
C HIS A 58 -3.61 2.69 -2.59
N ASP A 59 -4.80 3.24 -2.33
CA ASP A 59 -5.11 4.67 -2.48
C ASP A 59 -4.45 5.53 -1.37
N ASP A 60 -4.32 4.99 -0.16
CA ASP A 60 -3.85 5.75 1.02
C ASP A 60 -2.32 5.81 1.15
N ILE A 61 -1.59 4.87 0.54
CA ILE A 61 -0.12 4.80 0.62
C ILE A 61 0.51 6.11 0.14
N THR A 62 -0.03 6.65 -0.96
CA THR A 62 0.43 7.90 -1.57
C THR A 62 0.27 9.07 -0.60
N ARG A 63 -0.86 9.14 0.11
CA ARG A 63 -1.15 10.20 1.07
C ARG A 63 -0.19 10.19 2.25
N TYR A 64 0.02 9.04 2.87
CA TYR A 64 0.96 8.92 3.99
C TYR A 64 2.39 9.25 3.59
N PHE A 65 2.82 8.82 2.40
CA PHE A 65 4.13 9.15 1.85
C PHE A 65 4.34 10.66 1.73
N PHE A 66 3.37 11.38 1.16
CA PHE A 66 3.45 12.84 1.03
C PHE A 66 3.39 13.58 2.38
N VAL A 67 2.62 13.07 3.35
CA VAL A 67 2.59 13.63 4.71
C VAL A 67 3.97 13.56 5.35
N VAL A 68 4.64 12.40 5.28
CA VAL A 68 5.99 12.21 5.84
C VAL A 68 7.00 13.14 5.15
N ILE A 69 6.97 13.24 3.83
CA ILE A 69 7.81 14.19 3.08
C ILE A 69 7.55 15.63 3.52
N GLY A 70 6.28 16.01 3.68
CA GLY A 70 5.88 17.33 4.17
C GLY A 70 6.47 17.64 5.54
N CYS A 71 6.40 16.68 6.48
CA CYS A 71 7.02 16.81 7.80
C CYS A 71 8.55 17.00 7.71
N ILE A 72 9.23 16.22 6.87
CA ILE A 72 10.69 16.34 6.68
C ILE A 72 11.04 17.76 6.19
N ILE A 73 10.34 18.26 5.17
CA ILE A 73 10.59 19.60 4.62
C ILE A 73 10.33 20.67 5.69
N LEU A 74 9.23 20.56 6.42
CA LEU A 74 8.88 21.49 7.50
C LEU A 74 9.98 21.56 8.56
N PHE A 75 10.44 20.42 9.09
CA PHE A 75 11.50 20.40 10.10
C PHE A 75 12.84 20.90 9.56
N ARG A 76 13.16 20.65 8.28
CA ARG A 76 14.36 21.19 7.64
C ARG A 76 14.30 22.71 7.56
N ILE A 77 13.17 23.29 7.16
CA ILE A 77 12.98 24.75 7.10
C ILE A 77 13.10 25.35 8.50
N LEU A 78 12.41 24.79 9.49
CA LEU A 78 12.49 25.26 10.88
C LEU A 78 13.93 25.21 11.42
N GLY A 79 14.66 24.12 11.13
CA GLY A 79 16.07 24.00 11.48
C GLY A 79 16.96 25.07 10.82
N LEU A 80 16.74 25.35 9.54
CA LEU A 80 17.47 26.40 8.81
C LEU A 80 17.17 27.79 9.38
N ILE A 81 15.92 28.07 9.74
CA ILE A 81 15.52 29.34 10.37
C ILE A 81 16.19 29.47 11.73
N ALA A 82 16.20 28.43 12.56
CA ALA A 82 16.86 28.44 13.87
C ALA A 82 18.37 28.71 13.74
N LEU A 83 19.05 28.05 12.79
CA LEU A 83 20.47 28.28 12.50
C LEU A 83 20.74 29.72 12.03
N ARG A 84 19.90 30.24 11.12
CA ARG A 84 19.97 31.64 10.66
C ARG A 84 19.81 32.62 11.82
N TYR A 85 18.85 32.38 12.71
CA TYR A 85 18.59 33.23 13.86
C TYR A 85 19.79 33.26 14.82
N ILE A 86 20.32 32.09 15.18
CA ILE A 86 21.53 31.99 16.03
C ILE A 86 22.73 32.67 15.37
N ASN A 87 22.91 32.48 14.07
CA ASN A 87 24.01 33.10 13.34
C ASN A 87 23.89 34.63 13.29
N HIS A 88 22.66 35.16 13.16
CA HIS A 88 22.42 36.61 13.17
C HIS A 88 22.62 37.23 14.57
N GLN A 89 22.33 36.52 15.65
CA GLN A 89 22.54 37.02 17.03
C GLN A 89 24.03 37.05 17.43
N LYS A 90 24.88 36.27 16.78
CA LYS A 90 26.33 36.23 17.06
C LYS A 90 27.15 37.29 16.31
N ARG A 91 26.52 38.04 15.39
CA ARG A 91 27.13 39.15 14.65
C ARG A 91 26.73 40.48 15.26
#